data_AF-A0A484G943-F1
#
_entry.id   AF-A0A484G943-F1
#
_cell.length_a   1.000
_cell.length_b   1.000
_cell.length_c   1.000
_cell.angle_alpha   90.00
_cell.angle_beta   90.00
_cell.angle_gamma   90.00
#
_symmetry.space_group_name_H-M   'P 1'
#
loop_
_entity.id
_entity.type
_entity.pdbx_description
1 polymer ?
#
loop_
_entity_poly.entity_id
_entity_poly.type
_entity_poly.pdbx_seq_one_letter_code
_entity_poly.pdbx_strand_id
1 'polypeptide(L)'
;MSSRTPSICISCILINHISCDRQLKPANMGRWGYRMFEGDVDLDFACEINGAFGEGPAELELSHMIHQTDMLAPAWAKVYFGTGEYRDELAERVDRVRKQLNAGLCDRLFYKYRALEDQWNGKYRVVVVAALMMRAGAFIKQDNLDHARELANEIPGKHGFVWPLAEEGFRYAGKVQFLAALDNYKPGTPRDFNEPSCFHCGKVCVDIGKTPKKCGKCESAWYCNADCQKAQWKNHNAEENAECLRTAAHQPTLVLGEIAPSSRVSQPSNHADVDDAL
;
A
#
# COMPACT_ATOMS: atom_id res chain seq x y z
N MET A 1 -11.98 34.24 8.28
CA MET A 1 -12.57 33.00 8.82
C MET A 1 -12.53 31.96 7.71
N SER A 2 -11.53 31.07 7.75
CA SER A 2 -11.28 30.08 6.70
C SER A 2 -11.93 28.76 7.10
N SER A 3 -13.00 28.38 6.41
CA SER A 3 -13.69 27.10 6.56
C SER A 3 -12.77 25.98 6.08
N ARG A 4 -12.25 25.18 7.02
CA ARG A 4 -11.55 23.92 6.71
C ARG A 4 -12.59 22.85 6.36
N THR A 5 -12.47 22.28 5.17
CA THR A 5 -13.14 21.02 4.81
C THR A 5 -12.58 19.87 5.68
N PRO A 6 -13.43 18.94 6.15
CA PRO A 6 -12.95 17.82 6.96
C PRO A 6 -12.22 16.81 6.06
N SER A 7 -10.96 16.55 6.39
CA SER A 7 -10.17 15.45 5.81
C SER A 7 -10.71 14.14 6.35
N ILE A 8 -11.60 13.51 5.59
CA ILE A 8 -12.18 12.20 5.92
C ILE A 8 -11.14 11.13 5.57
N CYS A 9 -10.50 10.57 6.60
CA CYS A 9 -9.81 9.30 6.50
C CYS A 9 -10.86 8.19 6.35
N ILE A 10 -10.81 7.40 5.27
CA ILE A 10 -11.72 6.25 5.07
C ILE A 10 -11.58 5.23 6.21
N SER A 11 -10.43 5.18 6.92
CA SER A 11 -10.27 4.38 8.13
C SER A 11 -11.21 4.81 9.27
N CYS A 12 -11.67 6.07 9.31
CA CYS A 12 -12.63 6.53 10.33
C CYS A 12 -14.10 6.25 9.95
N ILE A 13 -14.43 6.10 8.66
CA ILE A 13 -15.80 5.76 8.23
C ILE A 13 -16.16 4.33 8.64
N LEU A 14 -15.19 3.42 8.74
CA LEU A 14 -15.45 2.04 9.12
C LEU A 14 -15.49 1.79 10.64
N ILE A 15 -15.03 2.73 11.47
CA ILE A 15 -14.97 2.52 12.93
C ILE A 15 -16.21 3.05 13.66
N ASN A 16 -16.87 4.11 13.18
CA ASN A 16 -17.90 4.81 13.95
C ASN A 16 -19.36 4.54 13.56
N HIS A 17 -19.65 3.59 12.65
CA HIS A 17 -21.04 3.29 12.26
C HIS A 17 -21.41 1.80 12.13
N ILE A 18 -20.68 0.89 12.77
CA ILE A 18 -21.12 -0.51 12.89
C ILE A 18 -22.12 -0.61 14.05
N SER A 19 -23.35 -0.15 13.79
CA SER A 19 -24.52 -0.62 14.51
C SER A 19 -24.79 -2.06 14.05
N CYS A 20 -24.96 -2.92 15.05
CA CYS A 20 -25.25 -4.33 14.96
C CYS A 20 -26.53 -4.61 14.14
N ASP A 21 -26.42 -4.91 12.84
CA ASP A 21 -27.19 -5.94 12.10
C ASP A 21 -26.99 -5.85 10.58
N ARG A 22 -26.16 -6.73 10.02
CA ARG A 22 -26.32 -7.39 8.71
C ARG A 22 -25.02 -8.12 8.37
N GLN A 23 -25.14 -9.44 8.24
CA GLN A 23 -24.20 -10.39 7.64
C GLN A 23 -22.96 -9.75 6.97
N LEU A 24 -21.94 -9.48 7.78
CA LEU A 24 -20.59 -9.21 7.31
C LEU A 24 -20.07 -10.53 6.72
N LYS A 25 -19.83 -10.55 5.41
CA LYS A 25 -18.98 -11.58 4.81
C LYS A 25 -17.63 -11.53 5.55
N PRO A 26 -17.01 -12.68 5.85
CA PRO A 26 -15.74 -12.68 6.57
C PRO A 26 -14.72 -11.83 5.80
N ALA A 27 -14.18 -10.82 6.47
CA ALA A 27 -13.02 -10.10 5.96
C ALA A 27 -11.92 -11.14 5.71
N ASN A 28 -11.37 -11.17 4.50
CA ASN A 28 -10.15 -11.92 4.23
C ASN A 28 -9.04 -11.25 5.04
N MET A 29 -8.81 -11.72 6.27
CA MET A 29 -7.57 -11.45 6.97
C MET A 29 -6.45 -12.15 6.19
N GLY A 30 -5.40 -11.45 5.77
CA GLY A 30 -4.22 -12.01 5.07
C GLY A 30 -3.60 -11.09 4.01
N ARG A 31 -2.61 -11.58 3.27
CA ARG A 31 -2.08 -10.92 2.05
C ARG A 31 -3.03 -11.05 0.88
N TRP A 32 -3.33 -9.92 0.24
CA TRP A 32 -4.06 -9.86 -1.03
C TRP A 32 -3.14 -9.82 -2.26
N GLY A 33 -1.86 -9.54 -2.06
CA GLY A 33 -0.87 -9.51 -3.12
C GLY A 33 0.50 -10.05 -2.72
N TYR A 34 1.46 -9.89 -3.63
CA TYR A 34 2.80 -10.49 -3.51
C TYR A 34 3.89 -9.46 -3.22
N ARG A 35 3.61 -8.16 -3.37
CA ARG A 35 4.57 -7.06 -3.24
C ARG A 35 4.59 -6.48 -1.83
N MET A 36 5.51 -5.54 -1.60
CA MET A 36 5.56 -4.78 -0.35
C MET A 36 4.28 -3.96 -0.18
N PHE A 37 3.73 -3.95 1.05
CA PHE A 37 2.47 -3.29 1.39
C PHE A 37 1.20 -3.92 0.80
N GLU A 38 1.28 -5.20 0.42
CA GLU A 38 0.12 -5.97 -0.08
C GLU A 38 -0.37 -7.03 0.92
N GLY A 39 -0.22 -6.76 2.21
CA GLY A 39 -0.83 -7.55 3.27
C GLY A 39 -1.24 -6.75 4.47
N ASP A 40 -2.21 -7.28 5.22
CA ASP A 40 -2.78 -6.63 6.40
C ASP A 40 -1.67 -6.26 7.40
N VAL A 41 -0.75 -7.18 7.67
CA VAL A 41 0.38 -6.97 8.60
C VAL A 41 1.27 -5.80 8.16
N ASP A 42 1.48 -5.62 6.85
CA ASP A 42 2.28 -4.49 6.35
C ASP A 42 1.57 -3.15 6.65
N LEU A 43 0.24 -3.12 6.51
CA LEU A 43 -0.58 -1.93 6.77
C LEU A 43 -0.75 -1.68 8.27
N ASP A 44 -0.95 -2.72 9.07
CA ASP A 44 -1.03 -2.63 10.53
C ASP A 44 0.26 -2.02 11.09
N PHE A 45 1.42 -2.48 10.63
CA PHE A 45 2.69 -1.87 11.00
C PHE A 45 2.82 -0.44 10.48
N ALA A 46 2.39 -0.14 9.24
CA ALA A 46 2.42 1.24 8.76
C ALA A 46 1.55 2.17 9.62
N CYS A 47 0.35 1.73 10.03
CA CYS A 47 -0.53 2.46 10.93
C CYS A 47 0.06 2.61 12.33
N GLU A 48 0.68 1.56 12.88
CA GLU A 48 1.41 1.63 14.17
C GLU A 48 2.54 2.67 14.10
N ILE A 49 3.31 2.68 13.01
CA ILE A 49 4.44 3.59 12.80
C ILE A 49 3.96 5.04 12.67
N ASN A 50 2.79 5.31 12.08
CA ASN A 50 2.20 6.66 12.07
C ASN A 50 2.07 7.23 13.48
N GLY A 51 1.58 6.41 14.41
CA GLY A 51 1.35 6.79 15.81
C GLY A 51 2.60 6.78 16.69
N ALA A 52 3.79 6.54 16.12
CA ALA A 52 5.00 6.29 16.91
C ALA A 52 5.42 7.44 17.83
N PHE A 53 4.96 8.68 17.56
CA PHE A 53 5.28 9.87 18.35
C PHE A 53 4.06 10.55 18.99
N GLY A 54 2.89 9.90 19.01
CA GLY A 54 1.64 10.41 19.62
C GLY A 54 0.89 11.41 18.73
N GLU A 55 -0.25 11.92 19.24
CA GLU A 55 -1.10 12.92 18.57
C GLU A 55 -0.47 14.32 18.67
N GLY A 56 -0.35 15.03 17.54
CA GLY A 56 0.21 16.38 17.48
C GLY A 56 0.55 16.82 16.05
N PRO A 57 1.10 18.04 15.84
CA PRO A 57 1.47 18.55 14.51
C PRO A 57 2.60 17.76 13.80
N ALA A 58 3.15 16.74 14.47
CA ALA A 58 4.13 15.81 13.95
C ALA A 58 3.52 14.42 13.64
N GLU A 59 2.18 14.33 13.51
CA GLU A 59 1.50 13.11 13.06
C GLU A 59 2.01 12.75 11.67
N LEU A 60 2.70 11.62 11.60
CA LEU A 60 3.28 11.13 10.36
C LEU A 60 2.23 10.28 9.64
N GLU A 61 1.66 10.81 8.57
CA GLU A 61 0.67 10.12 7.74
C GLU A 61 1.32 9.07 6.80
N LEU A 62 2.21 8.21 7.30
CA LEU A 62 3.00 7.28 6.49
C LEU A 62 2.12 6.24 5.78
N SER A 63 1.14 5.68 6.48
CA SER A 63 0.20 4.72 5.90
C SER A 63 -0.64 5.31 4.77
N HIS A 64 -0.86 6.63 4.74
CA HIS A 64 -1.57 7.31 3.65
C HIS A 64 -0.71 7.48 2.39
N MET A 65 0.60 7.24 2.45
CA MET A 65 1.46 7.18 1.25
C MET A 65 1.37 5.82 0.54
N ILE A 66 0.82 4.81 1.22
CA ILE A 66 0.62 3.47 0.69
C ILE A 66 -0.70 3.45 -0.06
N HIS A 67 -0.67 2.93 -1.28
CA HIS A 67 -1.85 2.85 -2.13
C HIS A 67 -2.72 1.66 -1.71
N GLN A 68 -3.95 1.93 -1.25
CA GLN A 68 -4.84 0.93 -0.64
C GLN A 68 -5.83 0.26 -1.61
N THR A 69 -5.67 0.42 -2.93
CA THR A 69 -6.71 -0.01 -3.90
C THR A 69 -7.05 -1.50 -3.93
N ASP A 70 -6.20 -2.32 -3.32
CA ASP A 70 -6.36 -3.78 -3.36
C ASP A 70 -7.11 -4.32 -2.12
N MET A 71 -7.43 -3.45 -1.15
CA MET A 71 -8.22 -3.76 0.05
C MET A 71 -9.72 -3.66 -0.21
N LEU A 72 -10.33 -4.63 -0.90
CA LEU A 72 -11.80 -4.71 -1.06
C LEU A 72 -12.49 -3.36 -1.38
N ALA A 73 -11.75 -2.44 -2.00
CA ALA A 73 -12.11 -1.04 -1.95
C ALA A 73 -13.41 -0.90 -2.75
N PRO A 74 -14.41 -0.17 -2.24
CA PRO A 74 -15.65 -0.01 -2.96
C PRO A 74 -15.36 0.61 -4.34
N ALA A 75 -16.18 0.28 -5.34
CA ALA A 75 -15.90 0.66 -6.73
C ALA A 75 -15.60 2.16 -6.91
N TRP A 76 -16.29 3.02 -6.16
CA TRP A 76 -16.05 4.46 -6.16
C TRP A 76 -14.63 4.84 -5.70
N ALA A 77 -14.08 4.15 -4.71
CA ALA A 77 -12.74 4.42 -4.19
C ALA A 77 -11.68 4.02 -5.22
N LYS A 78 -11.86 2.89 -5.91
CA LYS A 78 -10.99 2.48 -7.01
C LYS A 78 -10.98 3.51 -8.15
N VAL A 79 -12.13 4.08 -8.47
CA VAL A 79 -12.24 5.16 -9.46
C VAL A 79 -11.48 6.40 -8.98
N TYR A 80 -11.71 6.84 -7.75
CA TYR A 80 -11.03 8.00 -7.17
C TYR A 80 -9.52 7.83 -7.14
N PHE A 81 -9.01 6.67 -6.70
CA PHE A 81 -7.57 6.39 -6.67
C PHE A 81 -6.93 6.33 -8.07
N GLY A 82 -7.73 6.11 -9.11
CA GLY A 82 -7.28 6.19 -10.51
C GLY A 82 -7.22 7.62 -11.08
N THR A 83 -7.70 8.63 -10.36
CA THR A 83 -7.78 10.01 -10.85
C THR A 83 -6.42 10.71 -10.87
N GLY A 84 -6.29 11.75 -11.70
CA GLY A 84 -5.16 12.68 -11.65
C GLY A 84 -5.13 13.49 -10.34
N GLU A 85 -6.30 13.86 -9.83
CA GLU A 85 -6.46 14.59 -8.57
C GLU A 85 -5.83 13.84 -7.39
N TYR A 86 -6.20 12.56 -7.19
CA TYR A 86 -5.62 11.76 -6.13
C TYR A 86 -4.10 11.59 -6.27
N ARG A 87 -3.59 11.50 -7.51
CA ARG A 87 -2.15 11.39 -7.77
C ARG A 87 -1.41 12.64 -7.29
N ASP A 88 -1.97 13.81 -7.54
CA ASP A 88 -1.38 15.09 -7.12
C ASP A 88 -1.45 15.23 -5.59
N GLU A 89 -2.60 14.92 -4.98
CA GLU A 89 -2.74 14.88 -3.51
C GLU A 89 -1.73 13.94 -2.84
N LEU A 90 -1.54 12.74 -3.40
CA LEU A 90 -0.60 11.75 -2.92
C LEU A 90 0.85 12.26 -3.04
N ALA A 91 1.18 12.93 -4.15
CA ALA A 91 2.51 13.52 -4.35
C ALA A 91 2.80 14.63 -3.33
N GLU A 92 1.84 15.52 -3.07
CA GLU A 92 1.96 16.55 -2.03
C GLU A 92 2.13 15.94 -0.64
N ARG A 93 1.35 14.90 -0.33
CA ARG A 93 1.46 14.19 0.95
C ARG A 93 2.83 13.57 1.14
N VAL A 94 3.33 12.88 0.12
CA VAL A 94 4.69 12.29 0.10
C VAL A 94 5.76 13.36 0.31
N ASP A 95 5.65 14.54 -0.31
CA ASP A 95 6.58 15.65 -0.11
C ASP A 95 6.55 16.21 1.32
N ARG A 96 5.34 16.45 1.88
CA ARG A 96 5.19 16.91 3.27
C ARG A 96 5.81 15.92 4.27
N VAL A 97 5.51 14.63 4.12
CA VAL A 97 6.06 13.58 4.98
C VAL A 97 7.58 13.52 4.87
N ARG A 98 8.13 13.59 3.65
CA ARG A 98 9.59 13.61 3.43
C ARG A 98 10.28 14.74 4.19
N LYS A 99 9.72 15.95 4.17
CA LYS A 99 10.27 17.11 4.90
C LYS A 99 10.32 16.85 6.40
N GLN A 100 9.26 16.28 6.98
CA GLN A 100 9.23 15.92 8.40
C GLN A 100 10.23 14.82 8.75
N LEU A 101 10.35 13.80 7.91
CA LEU A 101 11.33 12.71 8.08
C LEU A 101 12.76 13.24 8.04
N ASN A 102 13.08 14.11 7.08
CA ASN A 102 14.40 14.72 6.93
C ASN A 102 14.73 15.74 8.04
N ALA A 103 13.71 16.27 8.74
CA ALA A 103 13.91 17.12 9.92
C ALA A 103 14.36 16.34 11.18
N GLY A 104 14.64 15.04 11.05
CA GLY A 104 15.20 14.19 12.10
C GLY A 104 14.27 13.08 12.59
N LEU A 105 13.02 13.02 12.11
CA LEU A 105 12.09 11.94 12.49
C LEU A 105 12.51 10.58 11.91
N CYS A 106 13.16 10.55 10.74
CA CYS A 106 13.67 9.31 10.13
C CYS A 106 14.59 8.55 11.08
N ASP A 107 15.62 9.21 11.62
CA ASP A 107 16.57 8.59 12.55
C ASP A 107 15.90 8.13 13.85
N ARG A 108 14.94 8.92 14.36
CA ARG A 108 14.19 8.57 15.57
C ARG A 108 13.32 7.33 15.38
N LEU A 109 12.72 7.16 14.20
CA LEU A 109 11.95 5.96 13.86
C LEU A 109 12.86 4.74 13.82
N PHE A 110 13.99 4.80 13.13
CA PHE A 110 14.94 3.70 13.12
C PHE A 110 15.43 3.36 14.53
N TYR A 111 15.83 4.36 15.32
CA TYR A 111 16.24 4.13 16.71
C TYR A 111 15.16 3.40 17.53
N LYS A 112 13.90 3.87 17.44
CA LYS A 112 12.77 3.28 18.16
C LYS A 112 12.53 1.83 17.74
N TYR A 113 12.41 1.56 16.45
CA TYR A 113 12.03 0.23 15.97
C TYR A 113 13.17 -0.78 16.01
N ARG A 114 14.43 -0.33 15.90
CA ARG A 114 15.59 -1.21 16.13
C ARG A 114 15.66 -1.74 17.56
N ALA A 115 15.27 -0.92 18.54
CA ALA A 115 15.18 -1.35 19.94
C ALA A 115 14.07 -2.40 20.20
N LEU A 116 13.22 -2.67 19.21
CA LEU A 116 12.10 -3.61 19.31
C LEU A 116 12.29 -4.85 18.41
N GLU A 117 13.50 -5.07 17.87
CA GLU A 117 13.77 -6.16 16.90
C GLU A 117 13.50 -7.57 17.44
N ASP A 118 13.73 -7.77 18.74
CA ASP A 118 13.51 -9.06 19.42
C ASP A 118 12.03 -9.35 19.74
N GLN A 119 11.15 -8.39 19.48
CA GLN A 119 9.71 -8.59 19.65
C GLN A 119 9.11 -9.34 18.46
N TRP A 120 7.85 -9.76 18.60
CA TRP A 120 7.11 -10.41 17.52
C TRP A 120 7.11 -9.51 16.26
N ASN A 121 7.61 -10.06 15.15
CA ASN A 121 7.85 -9.36 13.89
C ASN A 121 8.74 -8.10 13.97
N GLY A 122 9.52 -7.92 15.04
CA GLY A 122 10.34 -6.72 15.26
C GLY A 122 11.29 -6.42 14.10
N LYS A 123 12.01 -7.44 13.62
CA LYS A 123 12.88 -7.34 12.43
C LYS A 123 12.12 -6.89 11.18
N TYR A 124 10.93 -7.43 10.95
CA TYR A 124 10.12 -7.05 9.81
C TYR A 124 9.52 -5.64 9.95
N ARG A 125 9.22 -5.18 11.17
CA ARG A 125 8.82 -3.77 11.40
C ARG A 125 9.91 -2.80 10.98
N VAL A 126 11.18 -3.10 11.24
CA VAL A 126 12.31 -2.26 10.78
C VAL A 126 12.38 -2.22 9.25
N VAL A 127 12.11 -3.36 8.58
CA VAL A 127 11.98 -3.42 7.12
C VAL A 127 10.82 -2.55 6.62
N VAL A 128 9.66 -2.59 7.27
CA VAL A 128 8.50 -1.72 6.94
C VAL A 128 8.84 -0.25 7.13
N VAL A 129 9.55 0.12 8.21
CA VAL A 129 10.06 1.49 8.41
C VAL A 129 10.93 1.90 7.23
N ALA A 130 11.93 1.09 6.86
CA ALA A 130 12.80 1.39 5.73
C ALA A 130 12.03 1.54 4.41
N ALA A 131 11.04 0.68 4.15
CA ALA A 131 10.19 0.78 2.97
C ALA A 131 9.36 2.07 2.96
N LEU A 132 8.81 2.49 4.09
CA LEU A 132 8.09 3.77 4.23
C LEU A 132 9.01 4.96 4.00
N MET A 133 10.25 4.92 4.49
CA MET A 133 11.23 5.99 4.27
C MET A 133 11.62 6.08 2.78
N MET A 134 11.84 4.93 2.11
CA MET A 134 12.07 4.87 0.66
C MET A 134 10.85 5.36 -0.12
N ARG A 135 9.64 5.00 0.31
CA ARG A 135 8.38 5.48 -0.28
C ARG A 135 8.25 7.00 -0.18
N ALA A 136 8.65 7.59 0.95
CA ALA A 136 8.69 9.04 1.11
C ALA A 136 9.81 9.69 0.29
N GLY A 137 10.86 8.96 -0.10
CA GLY A 137 12.10 9.51 -0.63
C GLY A 137 12.90 10.25 0.46
N ALA A 138 12.73 9.88 1.73
CA ALA A 138 13.48 10.46 2.84
C ALA A 138 14.96 10.10 2.75
N PHE A 139 15.80 10.91 3.39
CA PHE A 139 17.23 10.62 3.57
C PHE A 139 17.38 9.55 4.65
N ILE A 140 17.97 8.41 4.28
CA ILE A 140 18.24 7.28 5.16
C ILE A 140 19.75 7.15 5.27
N LYS A 141 20.27 7.10 6.51
CA LYS A 141 21.69 6.87 6.77
C LYS A 141 22.12 5.51 6.25
N GLN A 142 23.38 5.40 5.80
CA GLN A 142 23.93 4.18 5.27
C GLN A 142 23.82 3.00 6.25
N ASP A 143 24.15 3.21 7.53
CA ASP A 143 24.01 2.19 8.58
C ASP A 143 22.58 1.63 8.70
N ASN A 144 21.56 2.46 8.49
CA ASN A 144 20.16 2.02 8.51
C ASN A 144 19.77 1.25 7.24
N LEU A 145 20.34 1.62 6.08
CA LEU A 145 20.15 0.88 4.82
C LEU A 145 20.81 -0.50 4.88
N ASP A 146 22.03 -0.57 5.40
CA ASP A 146 22.80 -1.81 5.54
C ASP A 146 22.10 -2.75 6.52
N HIS A 147 21.67 -2.22 7.68
CA HIS A 147 20.89 -2.99 8.65
C HIS A 147 19.56 -3.50 8.07
N ALA A 148 18.82 -2.66 7.34
CA ALA A 148 17.58 -3.09 6.68
C ALA A 148 17.84 -4.20 5.63
N ARG A 149 18.98 -4.16 4.93
CA ARG A 149 19.39 -5.20 3.98
C ARG A 149 19.72 -6.51 4.69
N GLU A 150 20.44 -6.45 5.80
CA GLU A 150 20.77 -7.62 6.62
C GLU A 150 19.50 -8.32 7.11
N LEU A 151 18.57 -7.56 7.71
CA LEU A 151 17.28 -8.08 8.16
C LEU A 151 16.46 -8.66 7.00
N ALA A 152 16.42 -7.99 5.86
CA ALA A 152 15.70 -8.51 4.69
C ALA A 152 16.30 -9.82 4.18
N ASN A 153 17.61 -10.01 4.27
CA ASN A 153 18.27 -11.26 3.91
C ASN A 153 17.94 -12.38 4.90
N GLU A 154 17.88 -12.08 6.20
CA GLU A 154 17.54 -13.03 7.26
C GLU A 154 16.08 -13.52 7.15
N ILE A 155 15.13 -12.62 6.87
CA ILE A 155 13.71 -12.96 6.80
C ILE A 155 13.44 -13.79 5.53
N PRO A 156 12.93 -15.03 5.63
CA PRO A 156 12.66 -15.86 4.45
C PRO A 156 11.53 -15.26 3.60
N GLY A 157 11.71 -15.28 2.28
CA GLY A 157 10.65 -14.93 1.34
C GLY A 157 9.77 -16.15 1.06
N LYS A 158 8.51 -16.11 1.48
CA LYS A 158 7.57 -17.23 1.30
C LYS A 158 7.03 -17.27 -0.14
N HIS A 159 6.99 -18.45 -0.73
CA HIS A 159 6.38 -18.74 -2.04
C HIS A 159 4.96 -19.29 -1.85
N GLY A 160 4.14 -19.29 -2.92
CA GLY A 160 2.82 -19.91 -2.90
C GLY A 160 1.83 -19.26 -1.93
N PHE A 161 0.80 -20.00 -1.53
CA PHE A 161 -0.13 -19.62 -0.47
C PHE A 161 0.48 -19.82 0.91
N VAL A 162 0.21 -18.87 1.81
CA VAL A 162 0.56 -18.98 3.24
C VAL A 162 -0.73 -18.72 4.00
N TRP A 163 -0.98 -19.54 5.02
CA TRP A 163 -2.12 -19.36 5.90
C TRP A 163 -2.07 -17.97 6.55
N PRO A 164 -3.17 -17.18 6.49
CA PRO A 164 -3.16 -15.81 7.01
C PRO A 164 -2.68 -15.65 8.45
N LEU A 165 -3.01 -16.62 9.31
CA LEU A 165 -2.60 -16.62 10.72
C LEU A 165 -1.12 -16.95 10.95
N ALA A 166 -0.43 -17.49 9.94
CA ALA A 166 1.00 -17.84 9.96
C ALA A 166 1.82 -16.94 9.00
N GLU A 167 1.20 -15.88 8.49
CA GLU A 167 1.77 -15.01 7.47
C GLU A 167 2.63 -13.90 8.08
N GLU A 168 3.82 -14.31 8.54
CA GLU A 168 4.85 -13.38 9.00
C GLU A 168 5.85 -13.03 7.87
N GLY A 169 6.25 -11.76 7.81
CA GLY A 169 7.32 -11.27 6.95
C GLY A 169 6.98 -11.16 5.46
N PHE A 170 7.95 -11.54 4.62
CA PHE A 170 7.88 -11.34 3.18
C PHE A 170 7.20 -12.48 2.43
N ARG A 171 6.44 -12.12 1.39
CA ARG A 171 6.34 -12.94 0.17
C ARG A 171 7.62 -12.78 -0.64
N TYR A 172 8.00 -13.82 -1.38
CA TYR A 172 9.22 -13.79 -2.19
C TYR A 172 9.30 -12.56 -3.11
N ALA A 173 8.22 -12.25 -3.85
CA ALA A 173 8.20 -11.11 -4.77
C ALA A 173 8.38 -9.77 -4.03
N GLY A 174 7.75 -9.60 -2.87
CA GLY A 174 7.90 -8.42 -2.00
C GLY A 174 9.31 -8.30 -1.43
N LYS A 175 9.94 -9.41 -1.03
CA LYS A 175 11.35 -9.43 -0.60
C LYS A 175 12.27 -8.93 -1.70
N VAL A 176 12.18 -9.51 -2.90
CA VAL A 176 13.06 -9.10 -4.00
C VAL A 176 12.77 -7.67 -4.46
N GLN A 177 11.51 -7.22 -4.42
CA GLN A 177 11.14 -5.82 -4.68
C GLN A 177 11.78 -4.87 -3.67
N PHE A 178 11.75 -5.21 -2.37
CA PHE A 178 12.39 -4.43 -1.33
C PHE A 178 13.91 -4.38 -1.50
N LEU A 179 14.55 -5.52 -1.78
CA LEU A 179 15.99 -5.56 -2.06
C LEU A 179 16.37 -4.73 -3.30
N ALA A 180 15.57 -4.79 -4.38
CA ALA A 180 15.77 -3.94 -5.55
C ALA A 180 15.58 -2.45 -5.24
N ALA A 181 14.66 -2.11 -4.33
CA ALA A 181 14.49 -0.73 -3.86
C ALA A 181 15.71 -0.24 -3.08
N LEU A 182 16.32 -1.09 -2.25
CA LEU A 182 17.58 -0.78 -1.56
C LEU A 182 18.73 -0.61 -2.56
N ASP A 183 18.84 -1.47 -3.58
CA ASP A 183 19.89 -1.38 -4.61
C ASP A 183 19.80 -0.10 -5.46
N ASN A 184 18.59 0.41 -5.67
CA ASN A 184 18.32 1.59 -6.50
C ASN A 184 17.92 2.81 -5.66
N TYR A 185 18.17 2.79 -4.36
CA TYR A 185 17.80 3.87 -3.46
C TYR A 185 18.51 5.17 -3.82
N LYS A 186 17.74 6.25 -3.92
CA LYS A 186 18.24 7.61 -4.17
C LYS A 186 17.53 8.58 -3.22
N PRO A 187 18.25 9.27 -2.31
CA PRO A 187 17.64 10.27 -1.45
C PRO A 187 16.87 11.32 -2.25
N GLY A 188 15.72 11.74 -1.74
CA GLY A 188 14.86 12.71 -2.41
C GLY A 188 14.00 12.15 -3.55
N THR A 189 14.19 10.89 -3.95
CA THR A 189 13.36 10.22 -4.98
C THR A 189 12.43 9.19 -4.33
N PRO A 190 11.12 9.45 -4.26
CA PRO A 190 10.14 8.47 -3.78
C PRO A 190 10.18 7.16 -4.56
N ARG A 191 10.19 6.02 -3.85
CA ARG A 191 9.99 4.70 -4.45
C ARG A 191 8.50 4.38 -4.49
N ASP A 192 7.96 4.02 -5.66
CA ASP A 192 6.61 3.45 -5.73
C ASP A 192 6.68 1.93 -5.54
N PHE A 193 6.01 1.42 -4.51
CA PHE A 193 5.91 -0.03 -4.25
C PHE A 193 4.65 -0.66 -4.88
N ASN A 194 3.72 0.18 -5.35
CA ASN A 194 2.48 -0.26 -6.00
C ASN A 194 2.69 -0.53 -7.51
N GLU A 195 3.72 0.04 -8.13
CA GLU A 195 4.00 -0.23 -9.53
C GLU A 195 4.41 -1.70 -9.76
N PRO A 196 4.08 -2.28 -10.93
CA PRO A 196 4.46 -3.65 -11.24
C PRO A 196 5.98 -3.86 -11.14
N SER A 197 6.38 -4.82 -10.31
CA SER A 197 7.77 -5.23 -10.11
C SER A 197 8.02 -6.62 -10.67
N CYS A 198 9.25 -6.89 -11.12
CA CYS A 198 9.61 -8.23 -11.54
C CYS A 198 9.61 -9.20 -10.34
N PHE A 199 8.91 -10.33 -10.45
CA PHE A 199 8.80 -11.32 -9.37
C PHE A 199 10.11 -12.05 -9.06
N HIS A 200 11.11 -11.93 -9.93
CA HIS A 200 12.43 -12.53 -9.73
C HIS A 200 13.46 -11.53 -9.22
N CYS A 201 13.60 -10.37 -9.88
CA CYS A 201 14.64 -9.38 -9.53
C CYS A 201 14.12 -8.14 -8.81
N GLY A 202 12.80 -8.04 -8.56
CA GLY A 202 12.18 -6.93 -7.84
C GLY A 202 12.15 -5.58 -8.55
N LYS A 203 12.85 -5.46 -9.68
CA LYS A 203 12.97 -4.21 -10.43
C LYS A 203 11.64 -3.76 -11.01
N VAL A 204 11.42 -2.45 -10.93
CA VAL A 204 10.23 -1.75 -11.41
C VAL A 204 10.54 -0.87 -12.62
N CYS A 205 9.57 -0.13 -13.15
CA CYS A 205 9.75 0.65 -14.38
C CYS A 205 10.91 1.64 -14.27
N VAL A 206 11.02 2.35 -13.15
CA VAL A 206 12.12 3.31 -12.92
C VAL A 206 13.52 2.66 -12.94
N ASP A 207 13.62 1.36 -12.65
CA ASP A 207 14.91 0.64 -12.63
C ASP A 207 15.32 0.12 -14.02
N ILE A 208 14.37 -0.19 -14.90
CA ILE A 208 14.61 -0.87 -16.18
C ILE A 208 14.17 -0.07 -17.42
N GLY A 209 13.53 1.08 -17.24
CA GLY A 209 13.03 1.95 -18.31
C GLY A 209 11.79 1.43 -19.05
N LYS A 210 11.14 0.38 -18.54
CA LYS A 210 9.92 -0.21 -19.11
C LYS A 210 9.08 -0.89 -18.04
N THR A 211 7.77 -0.93 -18.21
CA THR A 211 6.91 -1.73 -17.33
C THR A 211 7.20 -3.22 -17.54
N PRO A 212 7.42 -4.01 -16.48
CA PRO A 212 7.46 -5.47 -16.56
C PRO A 212 6.22 -6.02 -17.30
N LYS A 213 6.34 -7.21 -17.89
CA LYS A 213 5.24 -7.86 -18.60
C LYS A 213 4.61 -8.93 -17.71
N LYS A 214 3.28 -9.06 -17.76
CA LYS A 214 2.56 -10.16 -17.13
C LYS A 214 2.92 -11.49 -17.80
N CYS A 215 2.95 -12.55 -17.00
CA CYS A 215 2.97 -13.91 -17.49
C CYS A 215 1.66 -14.21 -18.23
N GLY A 216 1.74 -14.62 -19.50
CA GLY A 216 0.54 -14.92 -20.30
C GLY A 216 -0.25 -16.16 -19.85
N LYS A 217 0.28 -16.96 -18.92
CA LYS A 217 -0.42 -18.16 -18.40
C LYS A 217 -1.18 -17.89 -17.11
N CYS A 218 -0.56 -17.22 -16.14
CA CYS A 218 -1.18 -16.96 -14.82
C CYS A 218 -1.72 -15.55 -14.68
N GLU A 219 -1.29 -14.59 -15.52
CA GLU A 219 -1.66 -13.18 -15.53
C GLU A 219 -1.43 -12.38 -14.22
N SER A 220 -0.91 -13.03 -13.17
CA SER A 220 -0.61 -12.43 -11.87
C SER A 220 0.87 -12.07 -11.69
N ALA A 221 1.79 -12.91 -12.20
CA ALA A 221 3.23 -12.70 -12.06
C ALA A 221 3.79 -11.78 -13.16
N TRP A 222 4.77 -10.96 -12.81
CA TRP A 222 5.38 -9.95 -13.69
C TRP A 222 6.88 -10.17 -13.88
N TYR A 223 7.39 -9.97 -15.11
CA TYR A 223 8.78 -10.22 -15.45
C TYR A 223 9.35 -9.15 -16.39
N CYS A 224 10.59 -8.72 -16.16
CA CYS A 224 11.27 -7.74 -17.02
C CYS A 224 11.79 -8.34 -18.33
N ASN A 225 12.07 -9.65 -18.36
CA ASN A 225 12.54 -10.43 -19.51
C ASN A 225 12.28 -11.93 -19.31
N ALA A 226 12.55 -12.72 -20.37
CA ALA A 226 12.35 -14.17 -20.37
C ALA A 226 13.28 -14.90 -19.39
N ASP A 227 14.47 -14.36 -19.10
CA ASP A 227 15.42 -15.00 -18.19
C ASP A 227 14.94 -14.95 -16.74
N CYS A 228 14.40 -13.81 -16.30
CA CYS A 228 13.74 -13.69 -15.00
C CYS A 228 12.52 -14.61 -14.89
N GLN A 229 11.75 -14.77 -15.96
CA GLN A 229 10.63 -15.72 -15.99
C GLN A 229 11.11 -17.17 -15.85
N LYS A 230 12.15 -17.56 -16.58
CA LYS A 230 12.75 -18.90 -16.50
C LYS A 230 13.38 -19.17 -15.14
N ALA A 231 14.05 -18.20 -14.54
CA ALA A 231 14.67 -18.33 -13.22
C ALA A 231 13.61 -18.56 -12.12
N GLN A 232 12.47 -17.88 -12.21
CA GLN A 232 11.35 -18.07 -11.27
C GLN A 232 10.53 -19.33 -11.55
N TRP A 233 10.69 -19.95 -12.72
CA TRP A 233 9.84 -21.04 -13.21
C TRP A 233 9.68 -22.20 -12.20
N LYS A 234 10.76 -22.58 -11.50
CA LYS A 234 10.73 -23.68 -10.52
C LYS A 234 9.77 -23.43 -9.37
N ASN A 235 9.71 -22.18 -8.89
CA ASN A 235 8.83 -21.77 -7.81
C ASN A 235 7.42 -21.42 -8.32
N HIS A 236 7.28 -21.26 -9.64
CA HIS A 236 6.04 -20.86 -10.30
C HIS A 236 5.19 -22.04 -10.85
N ASN A 237 5.74 -23.25 -11.03
CA ASN A 237 5.11 -24.26 -11.90
C ASN A 237 4.38 -25.44 -11.30
N ALA A 238 4.43 -25.69 -9.99
CA ALA A 238 3.82 -26.90 -9.45
C ALA A 238 2.49 -26.65 -8.71
N GLU A 239 2.37 -25.58 -7.93
CA GLU A 239 1.19 -25.35 -7.06
C GLU A 239 0.57 -23.95 -7.27
N GLU A 240 1.37 -22.93 -7.61
CA GLU A 240 0.88 -21.55 -7.80
C GLU A 240 -0.07 -21.36 -9.01
N ASN A 241 0.00 -22.23 -10.02
CA ASN A 241 -0.88 -22.14 -11.20
C ASN A 241 -2.36 -22.44 -10.88
N ALA A 242 -2.64 -23.29 -9.88
CA ALA A 242 -4.01 -23.58 -9.44
C ALA A 242 -4.58 -22.47 -8.54
N GLU A 243 -3.70 -21.62 -7.99
CA GLU A 243 -4.03 -20.67 -6.92
C GLU A 243 -4.05 -19.22 -7.41
N CYS A 244 -3.19 -18.84 -8.38
CA CYS A 244 -3.30 -17.56 -9.11
C CYS A 244 -4.67 -17.42 -9.79
N LEU A 245 -5.23 -18.51 -10.31
CA LEU A 245 -6.57 -18.52 -10.93
C LEU A 245 -7.69 -18.32 -9.90
N ARG A 246 -7.53 -18.71 -8.63
CA ARG A 246 -8.56 -18.51 -7.59
C ARG A 246 -8.62 -17.06 -7.11
N THR A 247 -7.48 -16.39 -6.99
CA THR A 247 -7.40 -14.96 -6.66
C THR A 247 -7.85 -14.06 -7.82
N ALA A 248 -7.56 -14.43 -9.08
CA ALA A 248 -8.02 -13.68 -10.25
C ALA A 248 -9.53 -13.84 -10.53
N ALA A 249 -10.12 -15.02 -10.26
CA ALA A 249 -11.53 -15.30 -10.51
C ALA A 249 -12.52 -14.57 -9.57
N HIS A 250 -12.05 -13.83 -8.56
CA HIS A 250 -12.89 -12.99 -7.69
C HIS A 250 -12.93 -11.51 -8.07
N GLN A 251 -12.30 -11.10 -9.18
CA GLN A 251 -12.61 -9.81 -9.80
C GLN A 251 -13.78 -10.00 -10.77
N PRO A 252 -14.97 -9.42 -10.51
CA PRO A 252 -16.05 -9.49 -11.48
C PRO A 252 -15.66 -8.60 -12.67
N THR A 253 -15.40 -9.25 -13.81
CA THR A 253 -15.34 -8.61 -15.13
C THR A 253 -16.75 -8.08 -15.43
N LEU A 254 -17.04 -6.83 -15.05
CA LEU A 254 -18.29 -6.20 -15.44
C LEU A 254 -18.14 -5.64 -16.85
N VAL A 255 -18.80 -6.35 -17.78
CA VAL A 255 -19.17 -5.88 -19.11
C VAL A 255 -19.89 -4.55 -18.95
N LEU A 256 -19.38 -3.50 -19.60
CA LEU A 256 -20.01 -2.18 -19.68
C LEU A 256 -21.34 -2.32 -20.44
N GLY A 257 -22.42 -2.53 -19.70
CA GLY A 257 -23.78 -2.30 -20.18
C GLY A 257 -24.06 -0.81 -20.17
N GLU A 258 -24.37 -0.25 -21.34
CA GLU A 258 -24.80 1.13 -21.53
C GLU A 258 -26.02 1.43 -20.65
N ILE A 259 -25.89 2.40 -19.74
CA ILE A 259 -27.03 2.95 -18.99
C ILE A 259 -27.40 4.28 -19.62
N ALA A 260 -28.56 4.30 -20.28
CA ALA A 260 -29.19 5.51 -20.78
C ALA A 260 -29.63 6.44 -19.63
N PRO A 261 -29.65 7.78 -19.84
CA PRO A 261 -29.95 8.72 -18.78
C PRO A 261 -31.47 8.78 -18.50
N SER A 262 -31.87 8.42 -17.29
CA SER A 262 -33.24 8.65 -16.79
C SER A 262 -33.30 9.94 -15.98
N SER A 263 -34.26 10.77 -16.36
CA SER A 263 -34.50 12.14 -15.92
C SER A 263 -35.23 12.26 -14.56
N ARG A 264 -35.06 13.46 -13.98
CA ARG A 264 -35.89 14.14 -12.95
C ARG A 264 -35.69 13.70 -11.49
N VAL A 265 -35.05 14.60 -10.73
CA VAL A 265 -35.38 14.82 -9.32
C VAL A 265 -35.84 16.28 -9.19
N SER A 266 -37.07 16.42 -8.71
CA SER A 266 -37.77 17.66 -8.42
C SER A 266 -37.15 18.39 -7.23
N GLN A 267 -36.98 19.71 -7.34
CA GLN A 267 -36.61 20.58 -6.22
C GLN A 267 -37.79 20.74 -5.24
N PRO A 268 -37.58 20.74 -3.92
CA PRO A 268 -38.52 21.31 -2.98
C PRO A 268 -38.33 22.83 -2.84
N SER A 269 -39.47 23.50 -2.76
CA SER A 269 -39.71 24.94 -2.71
C SER A 269 -39.25 25.63 -1.42
N ASN A 270 -38.80 26.87 -1.59
CA ASN A 270 -38.50 27.84 -0.55
C ASN A 270 -39.72 28.15 0.34
N HIS A 271 -39.51 28.20 1.66
CA HIS A 271 -40.28 29.06 2.57
C HIS A 271 -39.28 29.85 3.41
N ALA A 272 -39.21 31.16 3.14
CA ALA A 272 -38.55 32.15 3.98
C ALA A 272 -39.65 33.10 4.44
N ASP A 273 -39.93 33.11 5.75
CA ASP A 273 -40.73 34.11 6.43
C ASP A 273 -39.83 34.73 7.49
N VAL A 274 -39.21 35.89 7.20
CA VAL A 274 -38.86 36.91 8.19
C VAL A 274 -38.69 38.26 7.48
N ASP A 275 -39.07 39.33 8.18
CA ASP A 275 -39.01 40.78 7.91
C ASP A 275 -40.38 41.35 7.46
N ASP A 276 -40.97 42.38 8.07
CA ASP A 276 -40.35 43.51 8.78
C ASP A 276 -41.38 44.36 9.58
N ALA A 277 -40.85 45.12 10.55
CA ALA A 277 -41.29 46.44 11.04
C ALA A 277 -42.67 46.68 11.71
N LEU A 278 -42.67 46.86 13.05
CA LEU A 278 -42.90 48.13 13.77
C LEU A 278 -42.79 47.96 15.29
#